data_AF-A0A8X7MJM5-F1
#
_entry.id   AF-A0A8X7MJM5-F1
#
_cell.length_a   1.000
_cell.length_b   1.000
_cell.length_c   1.000
_cell.angle_alpha   90.00
_cell.angle_beta   90.00
_cell.angle_gamma   90.00
#
_symmetry.space_group_name_H-M   'P 1'
#
loop_
_entity.id
_entity.type
_entity.pdbx_description
1 polymer ?
#
loop_
_entity_poly.entity_id
_entity_poly.type
_entity_poly.pdbx_seq_one_letter_code
_entity_poly.pdbx_strand_id
1 'polypeptide(L)'
;MTFLYARFDLPPPPPATVFSRDHTDARARMPNFTTVGEVSKFVDGSILWRHSRGAMAFLVFSTAFYVTLMVTLGVLILHKIYNRSWWVFRVVPRGHSKIIIPNVHTSWVLFMGLYLNILVGSFIASFVSDLRAEPVPHDALWMGIMWVPICFAAWYQTWGITAARIDNGSLHDLPRKSLVRHIPSWLGNIVCLLFPAGPCLAAVVPGVIGNTFLERSRHGWYDWHIKYDGMPFLTREMLVDAQNIFHASICGVYYLSISMTIWGVVCIIFGGAYTFAACSLIMDLRDHLAAKRAGPPLQRFRTMIQMKSARDVAPTNLLDNLAKMNLLPSSWWPLQEPRSLPIADDMTAEAMRISKTIFKAACSRFGNKQKIIPAPSSLRSHRPERFFSFRLLRPKRFSSILLFKVVSACRLSLLLQLGLSSDLILEL
;
A
#
# COMPACT_ATOMS: atom_id res chain seq x y z
N MET A 1 39.40 13.68 23.01
CA MET A 1 37.97 13.34 23.24
C MET A 1 37.77 11.82 23.17
N THR A 2 38.33 11.07 24.12
CA THR A 2 38.32 9.59 24.19
C THR A 2 37.99 9.08 25.59
N PHE A 3 37.49 9.96 26.47
CA PHE A 3 37.48 9.71 27.91
C PHE A 3 36.60 8.53 28.31
N LEU A 4 35.39 8.35 27.74
CA LEU A 4 34.52 7.22 28.12
C LEU A 4 35.08 5.87 27.67
N TYR A 5 35.43 5.74 26.38
CA TYR A 5 35.93 4.49 25.80
C TYR A 5 37.25 4.06 26.40
N ALA A 6 38.17 5.00 26.67
CA ALA A 6 39.44 4.69 27.32
C ALA A 6 39.27 4.41 28.83
N ARG A 7 38.35 5.11 29.52
CA ARG A 7 38.12 4.94 30.96
C ARG A 7 37.47 3.61 31.30
N PHE A 8 36.52 3.17 30.49
CA PHE A 8 35.75 1.95 30.73
C PHE A 8 36.17 0.79 29.82
N ASP A 9 37.22 0.97 29.02
CA ASP A 9 37.74 -0.06 28.10
C ASP A 9 36.63 -0.69 27.24
N LEU A 10 35.92 0.16 26.50
CA LEU A 10 34.77 -0.24 25.69
C LEU A 10 35.20 -0.76 24.32
N PRO A 11 34.50 -1.77 23.76
CA PRO A 11 34.81 -2.28 22.44
C PRO A 11 34.63 -1.20 21.36
N PRO A 12 35.44 -1.22 20.28
CA PRO A 12 35.35 -0.24 19.21
C PRO A 12 33.99 -0.28 18.50
N PRO A 13 33.55 0.85 17.91
CA PRO A 13 32.31 0.88 17.12
C PRO A 13 32.42 -0.02 15.88
N PRO A 14 31.30 -0.51 15.33
CA PRO A 14 31.29 -1.36 14.14
C PRO A 14 31.86 -0.61 12.92
N PRO A 15 32.47 -1.32 11.95
CA PRO A 15 33.08 -0.72 10.76
C PRO A 15 32.06 -0.05 9.83
N ALA A 16 32.54 0.78 8.91
CA ALA A 16 31.67 1.55 8.02
C ALA A 16 30.99 0.65 7.01
N THR A 17 29.71 0.91 6.74
CA THR A 17 28.99 0.29 5.62
C THR A 17 28.89 1.24 4.44
N VAL A 18 28.58 0.71 3.26
CA VAL A 18 28.36 1.51 2.03
C VAL A 18 27.23 2.54 2.20
N PHE A 19 26.28 2.29 3.12
CA PHE A 19 25.18 3.20 3.43
C PHE A 19 25.47 4.17 4.58
N SER A 20 26.69 4.13 5.15
CA SER A 20 27.09 5.04 6.22
C SER A 20 27.41 6.42 5.65
N ARG A 21 26.82 7.47 6.23
CA ARG A 21 27.14 8.87 5.84
C ARG A 21 28.52 9.32 6.31
N ASP A 22 28.97 8.77 7.44
CA ASP A 22 30.24 9.11 8.09
C ASP A 22 31.14 7.86 8.12
N HIS A 23 32.36 7.99 7.60
CA HIS A 23 33.35 6.92 7.53
C HIS A 23 34.44 7.06 8.60
N THR A 24 34.35 8.06 9.48
CA THR A 24 35.31 8.24 10.57
C THR A 24 35.10 7.21 11.69
N ASP A 25 36.12 7.05 12.54
CA ASP A 25 36.06 6.16 13.70
C ASP A 25 35.06 6.66 14.76
N ALA A 26 34.58 7.89 14.67
CA ALA A 26 33.59 8.46 15.59
C ALA A 26 32.15 8.00 15.30
N ARG A 27 31.89 7.37 14.14
CA ARG A 27 30.56 6.87 13.79
C ARG A 27 30.08 5.85 14.81
N ALA A 28 28.80 5.93 15.16
CA ALA A 28 28.13 4.97 16.06
C ALA A 28 28.83 4.83 17.43
N ARG A 29 29.66 5.80 17.82
CA ARG A 29 30.15 5.87 19.20
C ARG A 29 29.05 6.34 20.13
N MET A 30 29.03 5.78 21.32
CA MET A 30 28.21 6.30 22.40
C MET A 30 28.68 7.72 22.79
N PRO A 31 27.76 8.63 23.12
CA PRO A 31 28.09 9.89 23.78
C PRO A 31 28.91 9.67 25.06
N ASN A 32 29.69 10.68 25.47
CA ASN A 32 30.38 10.61 26.77
C ASN A 32 29.36 10.83 27.89
N PHE A 33 28.95 9.76 28.56
CA PHE A 33 28.02 9.81 29.67
C PHE A 33 28.73 10.14 30.99
N THR A 34 28.05 10.92 31.83
CA THR A 34 28.50 11.28 33.18
C THR A 34 27.68 10.60 34.26
N THR A 35 26.42 10.26 33.97
CA THR A 35 25.48 9.65 34.92
C THR A 35 24.73 8.46 34.32
N VAL A 36 24.23 7.56 35.18
CA VAL A 36 23.40 6.41 34.76
C VAL A 36 22.11 6.88 34.07
N GLY A 37 21.53 7.99 34.52
CA GLY A 37 20.32 8.56 33.91
C GLY A 37 20.54 9.05 32.46
N GLU A 38 21.76 9.45 32.09
CA GLU A 38 22.08 9.78 30.70
C GLU A 38 22.16 8.53 29.82
N VAL A 39 22.72 7.43 30.34
CA VAL A 39 22.78 6.14 29.65
C VAL A 39 21.36 5.59 29.45
N SER A 40 20.53 5.60 30.50
CA SER A 40 19.12 5.18 30.43
C SER A 40 18.36 5.95 29.36
N LYS A 41 18.49 7.29 29.34
CA LYS A 41 17.87 8.14 28.28
C LYS A 41 18.40 7.84 26.88
N PHE A 42 19.67 7.44 26.75
CA PHE A 42 20.25 7.04 25.48
C PHE A 42 19.73 5.69 25.00
N VAL A 43 19.68 4.70 25.91
CA VAL A 43 19.11 3.37 25.64
C VAL A 43 17.65 3.49 25.22
N ASP A 44 16.85 4.26 25.96
CA ASP A 44 15.51 4.67 25.56
C ASP A 44 15.50 5.30 24.16
N GLY A 45 16.32 6.33 23.93
CA GLY A 45 16.34 7.06 22.67
C GLY A 45 16.82 6.23 21.47
N SER A 46 17.50 5.11 21.71
CA SER A 46 18.01 4.21 20.68
C SER A 46 16.96 3.24 20.13
N ILE A 47 15.87 3.02 20.87
CA ILE A 47 14.81 2.06 20.52
C ILE A 47 13.43 2.72 20.57
N LEU A 48 13.11 3.44 21.64
CA LEU A 48 11.82 4.09 21.80
C LEU A 48 11.69 5.24 20.82
N TRP A 49 10.79 5.07 19.86
CA TRP A 49 10.44 6.14 18.95
C TRP A 49 9.57 7.17 19.68
N ARG A 50 10.20 8.22 20.24
CA ARG A 50 9.46 9.27 20.95
C ARG A 50 8.65 10.11 19.96
N HIS A 51 7.39 9.75 19.80
CA HIS A 51 6.43 10.47 18.97
C HIS A 51 6.18 11.88 19.54
N SER A 52 6.30 12.89 18.67
CA SER A 52 5.79 14.23 19.00
C SER A 52 4.27 14.18 19.21
N ARG A 53 3.69 15.12 19.99
CA ARG A 53 2.22 15.20 20.19
C ARG A 53 1.43 15.18 18.87
N GLY A 54 1.93 15.85 17.83
CA GLY A 54 1.32 15.82 16.51
C GLY A 54 1.37 14.45 15.82
N ALA A 55 2.43 13.68 16.03
CA ALA A 55 2.54 12.33 15.51
C ALA A 55 1.55 11.37 16.20
N MET A 56 1.33 11.51 17.51
CA MET A 56 0.30 10.76 18.22
C MET A 56 -1.11 11.07 17.71
N ALA A 57 -1.42 12.36 17.54
CA ALA A 57 -2.70 12.78 16.98
C ALA A 57 -2.90 12.22 15.56
N PHE A 58 -1.85 12.22 14.75
CA PHE A 58 -1.86 11.63 13.41
C PHE A 58 -2.07 10.11 13.46
N LEU A 59 -1.41 9.38 14.37
CA LEU A 59 -1.61 7.94 14.52
C LEU A 59 -3.06 7.62 14.88
N VAL A 60 -3.63 8.28 15.90
CA VAL A 60 -5.04 8.08 16.31
C VAL A 60 -5.99 8.37 15.16
N PHE A 61 -5.81 9.50 14.47
CA PHE A 61 -6.63 9.88 13.32
C PHE A 61 -6.53 8.84 12.20
N SER A 62 -5.31 8.45 11.86
CA SER A 62 -5.05 7.50 10.77
C SER A 62 -5.63 6.12 11.09
N THR A 63 -5.49 5.64 12.33
CA THR A 63 -6.11 4.38 12.77
C THR A 63 -7.63 4.43 12.62
N ALA A 64 -8.29 5.48 13.10
CA ALA A 64 -9.75 5.62 12.97
C ALA A 64 -10.20 5.68 11.50
N PHE A 65 -9.44 6.38 10.66
CA PHE A 65 -9.68 6.45 9.23
C PHE A 65 -9.53 5.09 8.55
N TYR A 66 -8.44 4.36 8.81
CA TYR A 66 -8.21 3.03 8.22
C TYR A 66 -9.20 1.97 8.70
N VAL A 67 -9.62 2.03 9.97
CA VAL A 67 -10.71 1.17 10.48
C VAL A 67 -12.02 1.44 9.75
N THR A 68 -12.34 2.72 9.50
CA THR A 68 -13.53 3.08 8.72
C THR A 68 -13.44 2.53 7.29
N LEU A 69 -12.30 2.70 6.62
CA LEU A 69 -12.06 2.13 5.29
C LEU A 69 -12.19 0.61 5.28
N MET A 70 -11.67 -0.08 6.29
CA MET A 70 -11.81 -1.53 6.43
C MET A 70 -13.27 -1.95 6.55
N VAL A 71 -14.07 -1.26 7.37
CA VAL A 71 -15.51 -1.55 7.53
C VAL A 71 -16.23 -1.34 6.19
N THR A 72 -15.97 -0.23 5.49
CA THR A 72 -16.55 0.02 4.17
C THR A 72 -16.18 -1.08 3.17
N LEU A 73 -14.91 -1.48 3.09
CA LEU A 73 -14.50 -2.59 2.23
C LEU A 73 -15.18 -3.91 2.63
N GLY A 74 -15.29 -4.20 3.93
CA GLY A 74 -15.99 -5.38 4.44
C GLY A 74 -17.45 -5.44 3.99
N VAL A 75 -18.16 -4.31 4.06
CA VAL A 75 -19.55 -4.19 3.57
C VAL A 75 -19.62 -4.41 2.05
N LEU A 76 -18.70 -3.84 1.27
CA LEU A 76 -18.65 -4.05 -0.18
C LEU A 76 -18.39 -5.51 -0.56
N ILE A 77 -17.49 -6.18 0.17
CA ILE A 77 -17.21 -7.61 0.00
C ILE A 77 -18.46 -8.42 0.34
N LEU A 78 -19.09 -8.15 1.48
CA LEU A 78 -20.29 -8.86 1.94
C LEU A 78 -21.45 -8.69 0.95
N HIS A 79 -21.66 -7.48 0.43
CA HIS A 79 -22.66 -7.20 -0.61
C HIS A 79 -22.39 -7.99 -1.90
N LYS A 80 -21.13 -8.07 -2.34
CA LYS A 80 -20.76 -8.90 -3.51
C LYS A 80 -20.95 -10.40 -3.27
N ILE A 81 -20.64 -10.88 -2.07
CA ILE A 81 -20.87 -12.29 -1.68
C ILE A 81 -22.38 -12.58 -1.66
N TYR A 82 -23.18 -11.69 -1.07
CA TYR A 82 -24.64 -11.79 -1.03
C TYR A 82 -25.25 -11.90 -2.43
N ASN A 83 -24.79 -11.05 -3.36
CA ASN A 83 -25.21 -11.07 -4.77
C ASN A 83 -24.55 -12.19 -5.60
N ARG A 84 -23.80 -13.11 -4.99
CA ARG A 84 -23.06 -14.20 -5.67
C ARG A 84 -22.15 -13.72 -6.81
N SER A 85 -21.65 -12.49 -6.72
CA SER A 85 -20.76 -11.87 -7.72
C SER A 85 -19.30 -11.84 -7.28
N TRP A 86 -18.98 -12.49 -6.16
CA TRP A 86 -17.63 -12.58 -5.62
C TRP A 86 -16.78 -13.65 -6.33
N TRP A 87 -16.09 -13.24 -7.38
CA TRP A 87 -15.13 -14.08 -8.11
C TRP A 87 -13.79 -13.33 -8.21
N VAL A 88 -12.72 -13.90 -7.64
CA VAL A 88 -11.38 -13.28 -7.64
C VAL A 88 -10.66 -13.56 -8.96
N PHE A 89 -10.83 -14.77 -9.50
CA PHE A 89 -10.24 -15.21 -10.75
C PHE A 89 -11.35 -15.74 -11.66
N ARG A 90 -11.24 -15.44 -12.95
CA ARG A 90 -12.09 -15.99 -14.00
C ARG A 90 -11.23 -16.90 -14.88
N VAL A 91 -11.72 -18.11 -15.10
CA VAL A 91 -11.11 -19.03 -16.09
C VAL A 91 -11.75 -18.73 -17.44
N VAL A 92 -10.94 -18.40 -18.44
CA VAL A 92 -11.39 -18.16 -19.82
C VAL A 92 -10.77 -19.23 -20.72
N PRO A 93 -11.57 -20.06 -21.40
CA PRO A 93 -11.05 -20.99 -22.40
C PRO A 93 -10.55 -20.19 -23.63
N ARG A 94 -9.30 -20.39 -24.04
CA ARG A 94 -8.71 -19.84 -25.27
C ARG A 94 -8.10 -20.98 -26.10
N GLY A 95 -8.80 -21.38 -27.16
CA GLY A 95 -8.43 -22.53 -27.99
C GLY A 95 -8.34 -23.82 -27.17
N HIS A 96 -7.22 -24.54 -27.27
CA HIS A 96 -6.96 -25.75 -26.49
C HIS A 96 -6.50 -25.49 -25.05
N SER A 97 -6.48 -24.23 -24.60
CA SER A 97 -5.80 -23.83 -23.38
C SER A 97 -6.71 -23.01 -22.47
N LYS A 98 -6.56 -23.14 -21.14
CA LYS A 98 -7.34 -22.36 -20.15
C LYS A 98 -6.44 -21.29 -19.54
N ILE A 99 -6.86 -20.03 -19.63
CA ILE A 99 -6.13 -18.89 -19.05
C ILE A 99 -6.89 -18.40 -17.80
N ILE A 100 -6.14 -18.08 -16.75
CA ILE A 100 -6.68 -17.54 -15.50
C ILE A 100 -6.47 -16.02 -15.51
N ILE A 101 -7.57 -15.28 -15.50
CA ILE A 101 -7.56 -13.82 -15.51
C ILE A 101 -8.10 -13.33 -14.16
N PRO A 102 -7.33 -12.52 -13.40
CA PRO A 102 -7.82 -11.93 -12.16
C PRO A 102 -8.92 -10.91 -12.47
N ASN A 103 -9.99 -10.94 -11.67
CA ASN A 103 -10.96 -9.86 -11.64
C ASN A 103 -10.30 -8.65 -10.98
N VAL A 104 -10.03 -7.61 -11.77
CA VAL A 104 -9.27 -6.41 -11.38
C VAL A 104 -9.82 -5.76 -10.10
N HIS A 105 -11.15 -5.66 -9.96
CA HIS A 105 -11.76 -5.02 -8.79
C HIS A 105 -11.78 -5.94 -7.57
N THR A 106 -12.18 -7.20 -7.74
CA THR A 106 -12.28 -8.14 -6.61
C THR A 106 -10.91 -8.47 -6.04
N SER A 107 -9.91 -8.70 -6.90
CA SER A 107 -8.53 -8.93 -6.46
C SER A 107 -7.97 -7.70 -5.73
N TRP A 108 -8.13 -6.50 -6.28
CA TRP A 108 -7.71 -5.26 -5.61
C TRP A 108 -8.32 -5.10 -4.22
N VAL A 109 -9.64 -5.26 -4.09
CA VAL A 109 -10.35 -5.14 -2.82
C VAL A 109 -9.84 -6.17 -1.80
N LEU A 110 -9.62 -7.42 -2.23
CA LEU A 110 -9.10 -8.48 -1.36
C LEU A 110 -7.71 -8.13 -0.81
N PHE A 111 -6.76 -7.81 -1.69
CA PHE A 111 -5.39 -7.53 -1.29
C PHE A 111 -5.24 -6.20 -0.56
N MET A 112 -5.99 -5.16 -0.94
CA MET A 112 -6.04 -3.91 -0.17
C MET A 112 -6.66 -4.11 1.21
N GLY A 113 -7.65 -5.00 1.33
CA GLY A 113 -8.19 -5.41 2.63
C GLY A 113 -7.10 -6.02 3.52
N LEU A 114 -6.31 -6.97 3.00
CA LEU A 114 -5.18 -7.55 3.72
C LEU A 114 -4.14 -6.50 4.13
N TYR A 115 -3.80 -5.58 3.23
CA TYR A 115 -2.90 -4.46 3.53
C TYR A 115 -3.41 -3.62 4.71
N LEU A 116 -4.68 -3.20 4.67
CA LEU A 116 -5.27 -2.38 5.72
C LEU A 116 -5.31 -3.10 7.06
N ASN A 117 -5.56 -4.42 7.08
CA ASN A 117 -5.50 -5.22 8.31
C ASN A 117 -4.10 -5.18 8.95
N ILE A 118 -3.05 -5.40 8.16
CA ILE A 118 -1.66 -5.35 8.64
C ILE A 118 -1.33 -3.93 9.14
N LEU A 119 -1.75 -2.90 8.39
CA LEU A 119 -1.50 -1.50 8.72
C LEU A 119 -2.18 -1.10 10.04
N VAL A 120 -3.47 -1.42 10.20
CA VAL A 120 -4.23 -1.16 11.44
C VAL A 120 -3.61 -1.92 12.61
N GLY A 121 -3.24 -3.19 12.42
CA GLY A 121 -2.53 -3.98 13.43
C GLY A 121 -1.24 -3.31 13.90
N SER A 122 -0.41 -2.86 12.96
CA SER A 122 0.85 -2.17 13.27
C SER A 122 0.64 -0.85 14.02
N PHE A 123 -0.42 -0.10 13.70
CA PHE A 123 -0.73 1.18 14.35
C PHE A 123 -1.28 0.97 15.77
N ILE A 124 -2.12 -0.05 15.96
CA ILE A 124 -2.58 -0.44 17.29
C ILE A 124 -1.40 -0.89 18.15
N ALA A 125 -0.51 -1.73 17.61
CA ALA A 125 0.70 -2.16 18.32
C ALA A 125 1.57 -0.97 18.72
N SER A 126 1.81 -0.03 17.80
CA SER A 126 2.55 1.21 18.07
C SER A 126 1.89 2.04 19.17
N PHE A 127 0.57 2.24 19.08
CA PHE A 127 -0.19 3.02 20.07
C PHE A 127 -0.17 2.38 21.46
N VAL A 128 -0.34 1.05 21.56
CA VAL A 128 -0.27 0.33 22.84
C VAL A 128 1.14 0.41 23.43
N SER A 129 2.17 0.28 22.58
CA SER A 129 3.57 0.42 22.98
C SER A 129 3.85 1.81 23.55
N ASP A 130 3.37 2.85 22.87
CA ASP A 130 3.50 4.24 23.31
C ASP A 130 2.80 4.49 24.65
N LEU A 131 1.62 3.90 24.88
CA LEU A 131 0.91 4.00 26.16
C LEU A 131 1.66 3.32 27.32
N ARG A 132 2.37 2.22 27.02
CA ARG A 132 3.19 1.48 27.99
C ARG A 132 4.59 2.07 28.16
N ALA A 133 4.98 3.04 27.35
CA ALA A 133 6.36 3.50 27.22
C ALA A 133 7.34 2.36 26.94
N GLU A 134 6.91 1.38 26.17
CA GLU A 134 7.65 0.19 25.81
C GLU A 134 8.01 0.20 24.31
N PRO A 135 9.05 -0.54 23.90
CA PRO A 135 9.41 -0.69 22.49
C PRO A 135 8.46 -1.61 21.71
N VAL A 136 8.15 -1.24 20.46
CA VAL A 136 7.14 -1.93 19.64
C VAL A 136 7.63 -3.34 19.28
N PRO A 137 6.82 -4.40 19.53
CA PRO A 137 7.18 -5.75 19.13
C PRO A 137 7.08 -5.91 17.60
N HIS A 138 8.12 -6.51 17.04
CA HIS A 138 8.25 -6.88 15.64
C HIS A 138 8.09 -5.71 14.63
N ASP A 139 8.54 -4.51 14.99
CA ASP A 139 8.35 -3.29 14.20
C ASP A 139 8.86 -3.42 12.74
N ALA A 140 10.08 -3.94 12.55
CA ALA A 140 10.61 -4.16 11.20
C ALA A 140 9.81 -5.19 10.40
N LEU A 141 9.22 -6.20 11.05
CA LEU A 141 8.38 -7.18 10.37
C LEU A 141 7.09 -6.54 9.87
N TRP A 142 6.42 -5.73 10.71
CA TRP A 142 5.23 -4.97 10.31
C TRP A 142 5.53 -4.12 9.07
N MET A 143 6.63 -3.36 9.11
CA MET A 143 7.07 -2.51 8.01
C MET A 143 7.46 -3.28 6.76
N GLY A 144 8.10 -4.45 6.90
CA GLY A 144 8.53 -5.28 5.78
C GLY A 144 7.37 -5.99 5.08
N ILE A 145 6.41 -6.55 5.83
CA ILE A 145 5.34 -7.40 5.30
C ILE A 145 4.14 -6.59 4.77
N MET A 146 3.92 -5.36 5.25
CA MET A 146 2.77 -4.56 4.85
C MET A 146 2.70 -4.33 3.34
N TRP A 147 3.82 -4.27 2.63
CA TRP A 147 3.82 -4.00 1.18
C TRP A 147 3.49 -5.21 0.31
N VAL A 148 3.52 -6.43 0.88
CA VAL A 148 3.27 -7.69 0.14
C VAL A 148 1.88 -7.68 -0.51
N PRO A 149 0.77 -7.42 0.20
CA PRO A 149 -0.54 -7.43 -0.45
C PRO A 149 -0.67 -6.38 -1.55
N ILE A 150 -0.13 -5.17 -1.36
CA ILE A 150 -0.16 -4.10 -2.38
C ILE A 150 0.57 -4.53 -3.66
N CYS A 151 1.72 -5.18 -3.52
CA CYS A 151 2.50 -5.70 -4.64
C CYS A 151 1.67 -6.67 -5.50
N PHE A 152 0.99 -7.62 -4.86
CA PHE A 152 0.06 -8.53 -5.53
C PHE A 152 -1.13 -7.80 -6.16
N ALA A 153 -1.71 -6.81 -5.45
CA ALA A 153 -2.83 -6.02 -5.95
C ALA A 153 -2.47 -5.29 -7.25
N ALA A 154 -1.36 -4.54 -7.26
CA ALA A 154 -0.89 -3.78 -8.41
C ALA A 154 -0.56 -4.69 -9.60
N TRP A 155 0.10 -5.81 -9.34
CA TRP A 155 0.43 -6.78 -10.37
C TRP A 155 -0.83 -7.43 -10.98
N TYR A 156 -1.77 -7.90 -10.17
CA TYR A 156 -3.00 -8.51 -10.68
C TYR A 156 -3.89 -7.54 -11.44
N GLN A 157 -3.93 -6.27 -11.05
CA GLN A 157 -4.60 -5.25 -11.87
C GLN A 157 -3.90 -5.07 -13.22
N THR A 158 -2.57 -4.92 -13.22
CA THR A 158 -1.77 -4.78 -14.44
C THR A 158 -1.97 -5.97 -15.38
N TRP A 159 -1.91 -7.19 -14.83
CA TRP A 159 -2.12 -8.42 -15.58
C TRP A 159 -3.56 -8.54 -16.10
N GLY A 160 -4.56 -8.25 -15.28
CA GLY A 160 -5.97 -8.29 -15.69
C GLY A 160 -6.27 -7.34 -16.85
N ILE A 161 -5.77 -6.10 -16.78
CA ILE A 161 -5.91 -5.10 -17.86
C ILE A 161 -5.20 -5.58 -19.12
N THR A 162 -3.94 -6.05 -18.99
CA THR A 162 -3.15 -6.50 -20.15
C THR A 162 -3.77 -7.73 -20.82
N ALA A 163 -4.27 -8.68 -20.03
CA ALA A 163 -4.91 -9.90 -20.53
C ALA A 163 -6.22 -9.62 -21.28
N ALA A 164 -6.97 -8.60 -20.85
CA ALA A 164 -8.17 -8.13 -21.54
C ALA A 164 -7.85 -7.50 -22.90
N ARG A 165 -6.75 -6.72 -23.00
CA ARG A 165 -6.31 -6.12 -24.27
C ARG A 165 -5.86 -7.15 -25.30
N ILE A 166 -5.20 -8.23 -24.87
CA ILE A 166 -4.80 -9.33 -25.75
C ILE A 166 -6.03 -9.96 -26.46
N ASP A 167 -7.21 -9.91 -25.83
CA ASP A 167 -8.45 -10.46 -26.40
C ASP A 167 -8.99 -9.65 -27.58
N ASN A 168 -8.76 -8.33 -27.58
CA ASN A 168 -9.35 -7.40 -28.56
C ASN A 168 -8.59 -7.37 -29.90
N GLY A 169 -7.69 -8.32 -30.17
CA GLY A 169 -7.02 -8.48 -31.46
C GLY A 169 -5.96 -7.42 -31.81
N SER A 170 -5.77 -6.34 -31.03
CA SER A 170 -4.81 -5.27 -31.35
C SER A 170 -3.34 -5.68 -31.26
N LEU A 171 -3.05 -6.84 -30.64
CA LEU A 171 -1.69 -7.35 -30.47
C LEU A 171 -1.25 -8.32 -31.57
N HIS A 172 -2.04 -8.48 -32.63
CA HIS A 172 -1.73 -9.36 -33.76
C HIS A 172 -0.46 -8.97 -34.54
N ASP A 173 0.01 -7.72 -34.39
CA ASP A 173 1.18 -7.19 -35.09
C ASP A 173 2.50 -7.29 -34.32
N LEU A 174 2.51 -7.76 -33.06
CA LEU A 174 3.78 -8.04 -32.39
C LEU A 174 4.39 -9.35 -32.91
N PRO A 175 5.72 -9.40 -33.18
CA PRO A 175 6.46 -10.59 -33.63
C PRO A 175 6.66 -11.58 -32.48
N ARG A 176 5.58 -11.95 -31.78
CA ARG A 176 5.54 -12.85 -30.62
C ARG A 176 5.02 -14.24 -30.99
N LYS A 177 5.00 -14.60 -32.27
CA LYS A 177 4.50 -15.89 -32.77
C LYS A 177 5.43 -17.08 -32.52
N SER A 178 6.71 -16.86 -32.18
CA SER A 178 7.69 -17.96 -32.05
C SER A 178 7.81 -18.52 -30.61
N LEU A 179 7.98 -17.66 -29.61
CA LEU A 179 8.32 -18.10 -28.24
C LEU A 179 7.10 -18.52 -27.40
N VAL A 180 5.94 -17.90 -27.62
CA VAL A 180 4.73 -18.18 -26.82
C VAL A 180 4.06 -19.49 -27.22
N ARG A 181 4.33 -20.01 -28.43
CA ARG A 181 3.70 -21.23 -28.94
C ARG A 181 4.16 -22.50 -28.22
N HIS A 182 5.30 -22.44 -27.52
CA HIS A 182 5.91 -23.59 -26.85
C HIS A 182 5.64 -23.64 -25.33
N ILE A 183 5.08 -22.58 -24.73
CA ILE A 183 4.83 -22.55 -23.29
C ILE A 183 3.42 -23.08 -23.03
N PRO A 184 3.25 -24.17 -22.25
CA PRO A 184 1.92 -24.65 -21.92
C PRO A 184 1.18 -23.62 -21.05
N SER A 185 -0.12 -23.42 -21.31
CA SER A 185 -0.88 -22.32 -20.68
C SER A 185 -0.93 -22.39 -19.16
N TRP A 186 -0.88 -23.61 -18.59
CA TRP A 186 -0.83 -23.79 -17.14
C TRP A 186 0.45 -23.17 -16.55
N LEU A 187 1.59 -23.32 -17.23
CA LEU A 187 2.86 -22.74 -16.81
C LEU A 187 2.82 -21.21 -16.92
N GLY A 188 2.26 -20.69 -18.02
CA GLY A 188 2.03 -19.25 -18.18
C GLY A 188 1.19 -18.66 -17.06
N ASN A 189 0.09 -19.34 -16.68
CA ASN A 189 -0.74 -18.91 -15.55
C ASN A 189 0.03 -18.93 -14.22
N ILE A 190 0.78 -19.99 -13.92
CA ILE A 190 1.56 -20.09 -12.68
C ILE A 190 2.61 -18.98 -12.61
N VAL A 191 3.37 -18.78 -13.69
CA VAL A 191 4.39 -17.74 -13.76
C VAL A 191 3.75 -16.36 -13.57
N CYS A 192 2.65 -16.07 -14.27
CA CYS A 192 1.95 -14.79 -14.12
C CYS A 192 1.32 -14.63 -12.72
N LEU A 193 0.81 -15.68 -12.08
CA LEU A 193 0.21 -15.56 -10.74
C LEU A 193 1.27 -15.41 -9.65
N LEU A 194 2.41 -16.09 -9.77
CA LEU A 194 3.49 -16.08 -8.78
C LEU A 194 4.58 -15.05 -9.04
N PHE A 195 4.54 -14.34 -10.17
CA PHE A 195 5.49 -13.29 -10.50
C PHE A 195 5.76 -12.28 -9.35
N PRO A 196 4.74 -11.74 -8.64
CA PRO A 196 4.99 -10.81 -7.53
C PRO A 196 5.63 -11.47 -6.30
N ALA A 197 5.58 -12.80 -6.17
CA ALA A 197 6.15 -13.51 -5.02
C ALA A 197 7.68 -13.36 -4.95
N GLY A 198 8.38 -13.38 -6.09
CA GLY A 198 9.82 -13.20 -6.18
C GLY A 198 10.32 -11.89 -5.52
N PRO A 199 9.88 -10.71 -5.99
CA PRO A 199 10.25 -9.43 -5.36
C PRO A 199 9.75 -9.31 -3.91
N CYS A 200 8.60 -9.88 -3.58
CA CYS A 200 8.12 -9.90 -2.18
C CYS A 200 9.08 -10.67 -1.27
N LEU A 201 9.53 -11.86 -1.67
CA LEU A 201 10.50 -12.65 -0.91
C LEU A 201 11.84 -11.90 -0.80
N ALA A 202 12.32 -11.34 -1.91
CA ALA A 202 13.56 -10.56 -1.92
C ALA A 202 13.52 -9.37 -0.96
N ALA A 203 12.37 -8.71 -0.80
CA ALA A 203 12.20 -7.59 0.12
C ALA A 203 11.95 -8.03 1.57
N VAL A 204 11.18 -9.11 1.79
CA VAL A 204 10.82 -9.60 3.13
C VAL A 204 12.00 -10.25 3.84
N VAL A 205 12.86 -11.00 3.15
CA VAL A 205 14.04 -11.67 3.75
C VAL A 205 14.93 -10.69 4.55
N PRO A 206 15.43 -9.57 3.99
CA PRO A 206 16.19 -8.61 4.77
C PRO A 206 15.34 -7.94 5.86
N GLY A 207 14.04 -7.77 5.66
CA GLY A 207 13.13 -7.27 6.71
C GLY A 207 13.05 -8.21 7.92
N VAL A 208 12.97 -9.52 7.70
CA VAL A 208 12.98 -10.55 8.75
C VAL A 208 14.34 -10.57 9.47
N ILE A 209 15.45 -10.48 8.73
CA ILE A 209 16.79 -10.38 9.34
C ILE A 209 16.87 -9.12 10.21
N GLY A 210 16.45 -7.96 9.70
CA GLY A 210 16.39 -6.71 10.46
C GLY A 210 15.53 -6.82 11.71
N ASN A 211 14.40 -7.52 11.63
CA ASN A 211 13.52 -7.79 12.76
C ASN A 211 14.20 -8.60 13.86
N THR A 212 15.02 -9.61 13.53
CA THR A 212 15.72 -10.39 14.56
C THR A 212 16.71 -9.52 15.36
N PHE A 213 17.39 -8.58 14.71
CA PHE A 213 18.27 -7.62 15.38
C PHE A 213 17.49 -6.60 16.23
N LEU A 214 16.37 -6.07 15.72
CA LEU A 214 15.53 -5.16 16.51
C LEU A 214 14.89 -5.86 17.71
N GLU A 215 14.44 -7.11 17.56
CA GLU A 215 13.91 -7.90 18.68
C GLU A 215 14.99 -8.22 19.72
N ARG A 216 16.22 -8.53 19.30
CA ARG A 216 17.34 -8.66 20.23
C ARG A 216 17.58 -7.37 21.00
N SER A 217 17.53 -6.22 20.32
CA SER A 217 17.66 -4.91 20.95
C SER A 217 16.52 -4.64 21.93
N ARG A 218 15.30 -5.01 21.56
CA ARG A 218 14.09 -4.91 22.37
C ARG A 218 14.21 -5.71 23.67
N HIS A 219 14.64 -6.97 23.58
CA HIS A 219 14.88 -7.80 24.77
C HIS A 219 16.01 -7.24 25.63
N GLY A 220 17.12 -6.84 25.00
CA GLY A 220 18.23 -6.19 25.71
C GLY A 220 17.80 -4.91 26.44
N TRP A 221 16.85 -4.14 25.89
CA TRP A 221 16.27 -2.97 26.57
C TRP A 221 15.59 -3.36 27.88
N TYR A 222 14.72 -4.37 27.89
CA TYR A 222 14.09 -4.84 29.13
C TYR A 222 15.13 -5.33 30.14
N ASP A 223 16.07 -6.16 29.69
CA ASP A 223 17.12 -6.72 30.55
C ASP A 223 17.99 -5.61 31.17
N TRP A 224 18.33 -4.58 30.38
CA TRP A 224 19.12 -3.44 30.82
C TRP A 224 18.39 -2.64 31.90
N HIS A 225 17.11 -2.32 31.70
CA HIS A 225 16.32 -1.58 32.68
C HIS A 225 16.12 -2.37 33.97
N ILE A 226 15.86 -3.67 33.89
CA ILE A 226 15.75 -4.55 35.07
C ILE A 226 17.06 -4.58 35.86
N LYS A 227 18.20 -4.67 35.18
CA LYS A 227 19.51 -4.84 35.81
C LYS A 227 20.11 -3.54 36.35
N TYR A 228 19.86 -2.41 35.70
CA TYR A 228 20.66 -1.19 35.89
C TYR A 228 19.87 0.06 36.31
N ASP A 229 18.55 0.07 36.22
CA ASP A 229 17.77 1.24 36.64
C ASP A 229 17.96 1.52 38.13
N GLY A 230 18.27 2.78 38.45
CA GLY A 230 18.48 3.23 39.83
C GLY A 230 19.87 2.96 40.41
N MET A 231 20.79 2.35 39.65
CA MET A 231 22.18 2.19 40.11
C MET A 231 22.87 3.56 40.30
N PRO A 232 23.67 3.73 41.37
CA PRO A 232 24.26 5.02 41.72
C PRO A 232 25.47 5.42 40.87
N PHE A 233 26.18 4.45 40.29
CA PHE A 233 27.43 4.69 39.57
C PHE A 233 27.45 4.01 38.20
N LEU A 234 28.15 4.64 37.26
CA LEU A 234 28.42 4.06 35.94
C LEU A 234 29.41 2.90 36.07
N THR A 235 29.03 1.74 35.56
CA THR A 235 29.90 0.56 35.48
C THR A 235 30.22 0.24 34.02
N ARG A 236 31.33 -0.46 33.80
CA ARG A 236 31.72 -0.92 32.46
C ARG A 236 30.64 -1.79 31.83
N GLU A 237 30.10 -2.75 32.58
CA GLU A 237 29.09 -3.69 32.08
C GLU A 237 27.83 -2.97 31.60
N MET A 238 27.34 -1.98 32.35
CA MET A 238 26.18 -1.16 31.97
C MET A 238 26.38 -0.48 30.61
N LEU A 239 27.59 0.04 30.36
CA LEU A 239 27.93 0.71 29.11
C LEU A 239 28.11 -0.29 27.96
N VAL A 240 28.70 -1.46 28.21
CA VAL A 240 28.83 -2.52 27.20
C VAL A 240 27.45 -3.05 26.78
N ASP A 241 26.54 -3.28 27.73
CA ASP A 241 25.18 -3.74 27.44
C ASP A 241 24.39 -2.67 26.68
N ALA A 242 24.49 -1.40 27.08
CA ALA A 242 23.90 -0.28 26.34
C ALA A 242 24.46 -0.18 24.90
N GLN A 243 25.76 -0.40 24.72
CA GLN A 243 26.41 -0.39 23.42
C GLN A 243 25.90 -1.54 22.54
N ASN A 244 25.75 -2.74 23.09
CA ASN A 244 25.24 -3.91 22.38
C ASN A 244 23.80 -3.68 21.89
N ILE A 245 22.96 -3.09 22.74
CA ILE A 245 21.57 -2.71 22.39
C ILE A 245 21.57 -1.71 21.24
N PHE A 246 22.38 -0.65 21.33
CA PHE A 246 22.48 0.38 20.30
C PHE A 246 22.99 -0.18 18.96
N HIS A 247 24.05 -1.00 18.99
CA HIS A 247 24.59 -1.62 17.79
C HIS A 247 23.62 -2.60 17.14
N ALA A 248 22.91 -3.42 17.93
CA ALA A 248 21.87 -4.30 17.42
C ALA A 248 20.74 -3.49 16.76
N SER A 249 20.35 -2.35 17.34
CA SER A 249 19.34 -1.45 16.76
C SER A 249 19.81 -0.89 15.40
N ILE A 250 21.05 -0.40 15.31
CA ILE A 250 21.63 0.08 14.05
C ILE A 250 21.66 -1.03 12.98
N CYS A 251 22.09 -2.24 13.34
CA CYS A 251 22.08 -3.39 12.43
C CYS A 251 20.67 -3.71 11.94
N GLY A 252 19.67 -3.67 12.82
CA GLY A 252 18.28 -3.85 12.46
C GLY A 252 17.79 -2.81 11.45
N VAL A 253 18.05 -1.53 11.71
CA VAL A 253 17.67 -0.41 10.81
C VAL A 253 18.40 -0.49 9.46
N TYR A 254 19.65 -0.97 9.44
CA TYR A 254 20.40 -1.20 8.20
C TYR A 254 19.69 -2.20 7.28
N TYR A 255 19.34 -3.38 7.79
CA TYR A 255 18.63 -4.40 6.99
C TYR A 255 17.21 -3.95 6.61
N LEU A 256 16.52 -3.23 7.49
CA LEU A 256 15.23 -2.62 7.17
C LEU A 256 15.36 -1.59 6.03
N SER A 257 16.45 -0.82 5.98
CA SER A 257 16.72 0.14 4.90
C SER A 257 16.96 -0.56 3.56
N ILE A 258 17.66 -1.70 3.57
CA ILE A 258 17.81 -2.55 2.37
C ILE A 258 16.43 -3.03 1.91
N SER A 259 15.62 -3.58 2.82
CA SER A 259 14.25 -4.02 2.52
C SER A 259 13.40 -2.90 1.89
N MET A 260 13.43 -1.71 2.48
CA MET A 260 12.70 -0.54 1.97
C MET A 260 13.21 -0.04 0.61
N THR A 261 14.50 -0.20 0.34
CA THR A 261 15.09 0.13 -0.97
C THR A 261 14.57 -0.82 -2.04
N ILE A 262 14.54 -2.12 -1.76
CA ILE A 262 13.95 -3.12 -2.66
C ILE A 262 12.47 -2.82 -2.90
N TRP A 263 11.71 -2.53 -1.83
CA TRP A 263 10.31 -2.11 -1.97
C TRP A 263 10.14 -0.86 -2.82
N GLY A 264 11.00 0.14 -2.66
CA GLY A 264 11.01 1.34 -3.49
C GLY A 264 11.16 1.03 -4.98
N VAL A 265 12.12 0.16 -5.33
CA VAL A 265 12.34 -0.27 -6.72
C VAL A 265 11.14 -1.06 -7.25
N VAL A 266 10.60 -2.00 -6.48
CA VAL A 266 9.43 -2.81 -6.87
C VAL A 266 8.21 -1.92 -7.10
N CYS A 267 7.95 -0.95 -6.22
CA CYS A 267 6.86 0.01 -6.37
C CYS A 267 7.01 0.85 -7.65
N ILE A 268 8.23 1.26 -8.02
CA ILE A 268 8.46 2.00 -9.28
C ILE A 268 8.16 1.11 -10.50
N ILE A 269 8.65 -0.14 -10.50
CA ILE A 269 8.45 -1.06 -11.63
C ILE A 269 6.96 -1.42 -11.79
N PHE A 270 6.30 -1.87 -10.72
CA PHE A 270 4.91 -2.30 -10.79
C PHE A 270 3.94 -1.12 -10.91
N GLY A 271 4.24 0.00 -10.25
CA GLY A 271 3.49 1.24 -10.44
C GLY A 271 3.58 1.74 -11.87
N GLY A 272 4.79 1.76 -12.46
CA GLY A 272 4.98 2.13 -13.86
C GLY A 272 4.27 1.21 -14.84
N ALA A 273 4.35 -0.11 -14.63
CA ALA A 273 3.64 -1.09 -15.45
C ALA A 273 2.11 -0.94 -15.36
N TYR A 274 1.58 -0.73 -14.15
CA TYR A 274 0.17 -0.45 -13.93
C TYR A 274 -0.28 0.83 -14.63
N THR A 275 0.44 1.94 -14.43
CA THR A 275 0.13 3.22 -15.08
C THR A 275 0.15 3.09 -16.59
N PHE A 276 1.16 2.42 -17.15
CA PHE A 276 1.22 2.16 -18.59
C PHE A 276 0.02 1.35 -19.09
N ALA A 277 -0.33 0.26 -18.40
CA ALA A 277 -1.48 -0.58 -18.76
C ALA A 277 -2.81 0.20 -18.68
N ALA A 278 -3.01 0.99 -17.63
CA ALA A 278 -4.20 1.80 -17.42
C ALA A 278 -4.31 2.93 -18.46
N CYS A 279 -3.24 3.69 -18.71
CA CYS A 279 -3.21 4.73 -19.74
C CYS A 279 -3.49 4.15 -21.13
N SER A 280 -2.91 2.99 -21.43
CA SER A 280 -3.17 2.34 -22.71
C SER A 280 -4.61 1.88 -22.86
N LEU A 281 -5.22 1.35 -21.79
CA LEU A 281 -6.65 1.00 -21.79
C LEU A 281 -7.54 2.24 -22.04
N ILE A 282 -7.21 3.38 -21.43
CA ILE A 282 -7.94 4.64 -21.61
C ILE A 282 -7.84 5.12 -23.06
N MET A 283 -6.66 5.02 -23.68
CA MET A 283 -6.47 5.37 -25.09
C MET A 283 -7.28 4.46 -26.01
N ASP A 284 -7.21 3.14 -25.81
CA ASP A 284 -7.98 2.18 -26.61
C ASP A 284 -9.50 2.42 -26.49
N LEU A 285 -9.98 2.74 -25.27
CA LEU A 285 -11.39 3.07 -25.05
C LEU A 285 -11.79 4.37 -25.76
N ARG A 286 -10.93 5.38 -25.71
CA ARG A 286 -11.14 6.65 -26.40
C ARG A 286 -11.23 6.44 -27.92
N ASP A 287 -10.35 5.63 -28.49
CA ASP A 287 -10.35 5.33 -29.92
C ASP A 287 -11.60 4.54 -30.33
N HIS A 288 -12.01 3.57 -29.50
CA HIS A 288 -13.23 2.81 -29.73
C HIS A 288 -14.48 3.71 -29.66
N LEU A 289 -14.55 4.63 -28.70
CA LEU A 289 -15.64 5.61 -28.58
C LEU A 289 -15.62 6.61 -29.74
N ALA A 290 -14.45 7.04 -30.19
CA ALA A 290 -14.31 7.91 -31.35
C ALA A 290 -14.78 7.21 -32.64
N ALA A 291 -14.40 5.95 -32.84
CA ALA A 291 -14.88 5.14 -33.96
C ALA A 291 -16.40 4.94 -33.92
N LYS A 292 -16.97 4.68 -32.73
CA LYS A 292 -18.43 4.56 -32.55
C LYS A 292 -19.16 5.87 -32.84
N ARG A 293 -18.59 7.01 -32.43
CA ARG A 293 -19.13 8.37 -32.72
C ARG A 293 -19.01 8.76 -34.19
N ALA A 294 -17.98 8.30 -34.90
CA ALA A 294 -17.82 8.53 -36.34
C ALA A 294 -18.90 7.84 -37.21
N GLY A 295 -19.71 6.97 -36.59
CA GLY A 295 -20.82 6.24 -37.20
C GLY A 295 -20.35 5.03 -38.01
N PRO A 296 -21.15 3.96 -38.11
CA PRO A 296 -20.83 2.86 -39.00
C PRO A 296 -20.74 3.39 -40.44
N PRO A 297 -19.73 3.00 -41.25
CA PRO A 297 -19.61 3.45 -42.65
C PRO A 297 -20.88 3.16 -43.47
N LEU A 298 -21.69 2.20 -43.03
CA LEU A 298 -23.01 1.85 -43.58
C LEU A 298 -24.07 2.94 -43.41
N GLN A 299 -24.06 3.78 -42.36
CA GLN A 299 -25.01 4.89 -42.24
C GLN A 299 -24.66 6.05 -43.17
N ARG A 300 -23.36 6.34 -43.37
CA ARG A 300 -22.90 7.30 -44.39
C ARG A 300 -23.21 6.82 -45.81
N PHE A 301 -23.06 5.52 -46.08
CA PHE A 301 -23.48 4.94 -47.35
C PHE A 301 -25.01 4.99 -47.53
N ARG A 302 -25.78 4.74 -46.47
CA ARG A 302 -27.26 4.81 -46.51
C ARG A 302 -27.77 6.23 -46.72
N THR A 303 -27.16 7.25 -46.12
CA THR A 303 -27.52 8.66 -46.37
C THR A 303 -27.07 9.13 -47.75
N MET A 304 -25.92 8.67 -48.27
CA MET A 304 -25.53 8.94 -49.66
C MET A 304 -26.44 8.25 -50.68
N ILE A 305 -26.87 7.01 -50.44
CA ILE A 305 -27.81 6.29 -51.30
C ILE A 305 -29.21 6.93 -51.21
N GLN A 306 -29.68 7.36 -50.03
CA GLN A 306 -30.94 8.10 -49.90
C GLN A 306 -30.89 9.47 -50.57
N MET A 307 -29.79 10.22 -50.49
CA MET A 307 -29.65 11.50 -51.20
C MET A 307 -29.57 11.32 -52.72
N LYS A 308 -29.03 10.19 -53.21
CA LYS A 308 -29.00 9.87 -54.64
C LYS A 308 -30.35 9.35 -55.14
N SER A 309 -31.07 8.58 -54.33
CA SER A 309 -32.43 8.08 -54.63
C SER A 309 -33.54 9.11 -54.45
N ALA A 310 -33.32 10.20 -53.68
CA ALA A 310 -34.28 11.30 -53.59
C ALA A 310 -34.20 12.26 -54.79
N ARG A 311 -33.13 12.16 -55.59
CA ARG A 311 -32.94 12.98 -56.80
C ARG A 311 -33.51 12.32 -58.05
N ASP A 312 -33.69 10.99 -58.03
CA ASP A 312 -34.31 10.23 -59.11
C ASP A 312 -35.39 9.29 -58.54
N VAL A 313 -36.64 9.45 -58.96
CA VAL A 313 -37.76 8.49 -58.90
C VAL A 313 -38.81 8.64 -57.78
N ALA A 314 -40.07 8.70 -58.23
CA ALA A 314 -41.32 8.69 -57.48
C ALA A 314 -41.59 7.34 -56.76
N PRO A 315 -42.45 7.32 -55.72
CA PRO A 315 -42.45 6.26 -54.72
C PRO A 315 -43.52 5.20 -55.01
N THR A 316 -43.12 3.98 -55.35
CA THR A 316 -43.93 2.79 -55.08
C THR A 316 -43.00 1.58 -54.85
N ASN A 317 -43.20 0.85 -53.74
CA ASN A 317 -42.77 -0.54 -53.51
C ASN A 317 -41.42 -0.83 -52.82
N LEU A 318 -40.61 0.15 -52.37
CA LEU A 318 -39.33 -0.18 -51.70
C LEU A 318 -39.45 -0.47 -50.20
N LEU A 319 -40.38 0.19 -49.49
CA LEU A 319 -40.57 0.00 -48.04
C LEU A 319 -41.20 -1.36 -47.70
N ASP A 320 -42.04 -1.91 -48.58
CA ASP A 320 -42.72 -3.19 -48.39
C ASP A 320 -41.77 -4.41 -48.52
N ASN A 321 -40.66 -4.24 -49.25
CA ASN A 321 -39.65 -5.28 -49.44
C ASN A 321 -38.59 -5.31 -48.33
N LEU A 322 -38.37 -4.20 -47.63
CA LEU A 322 -37.45 -4.15 -46.48
C LEU A 322 -38.06 -4.75 -45.19
N ALA A 323 -39.39 -4.75 -45.07
CA ALA A 323 -40.09 -5.43 -43.97
C ALA A 323 -40.08 -6.97 -44.09
N LYS A 324 -39.80 -7.52 -45.29
CA LYS A 324 -39.77 -8.97 -45.54
C LYS A 324 -38.40 -9.62 -45.35
N MET A 325 -37.32 -8.86 -45.21
CA MET A 325 -35.98 -9.41 -44.96
C MET A 325 -35.72 -9.54 -43.44
N ASN A 326 -36.21 -10.65 -42.88
CA ASN A 326 -35.88 -11.19 -41.55
C ASN A 326 -34.39 -11.55 -41.42
N LEU A 327 -33.49 -10.55 -41.42
CA LEU A 327 -32.04 -10.73 -41.28
C LEU A 327 -31.46 -10.16 -39.97
N LEU A 328 -32.27 -10.09 -38.91
CA LEU A 328 -31.74 -9.88 -37.56
C LEU A 328 -32.17 -11.03 -36.65
N PRO A 329 -31.24 -11.95 -36.28
CA PRO A 329 -31.51 -12.96 -35.28
C PRO A 329 -31.75 -12.28 -33.93
N SER A 330 -32.96 -12.42 -33.40
CA SER A 330 -33.42 -11.88 -32.11
C SER A 330 -32.85 -12.59 -30.87
N SER A 331 -31.74 -13.34 -31.01
CA SER A 331 -31.27 -14.29 -29.98
C SER A 331 -29.97 -13.92 -29.25
N TRP A 332 -29.46 -12.69 -29.39
CA TRP A 332 -28.27 -12.26 -28.65
C TRP A 332 -28.63 -11.35 -27.47
N TRP A 333 -28.75 -11.99 -26.30
CA TRP A 333 -28.70 -11.49 -24.91
C TRP A 333 -29.82 -10.58 -24.38
N PRO A 334 -30.43 -10.95 -23.23
CA PRO A 334 -30.94 -9.96 -22.30
C PRO A 334 -29.75 -9.44 -21.47
N LEU A 335 -29.21 -8.29 -21.85
CA LEU A 335 -28.52 -7.44 -20.87
C LEU A 335 -29.63 -6.84 -20.00
N GLN A 336 -29.92 -7.51 -18.89
CA GLN A 336 -30.73 -6.94 -17.84
C GLN A 336 -29.91 -5.83 -17.21
N GLU A 337 -30.20 -4.58 -17.58
CA GLU A 337 -29.67 -3.38 -16.92
C GLU A 337 -29.82 -3.57 -15.41
N PRO A 338 -28.72 -3.50 -14.63
CA PRO A 338 -28.82 -3.50 -13.19
C PRO A 338 -29.59 -2.23 -12.80
N ARG A 339 -30.82 -2.38 -12.30
CA ARG A 339 -31.55 -1.28 -11.67
C ARG A 339 -30.63 -0.61 -10.65
N SER A 340 -30.23 0.62 -10.93
CA SER A 340 -29.52 1.48 -10.00
C SER A 340 -30.42 1.72 -8.78
N LEU A 341 -30.18 0.95 -7.71
CA LEU A 341 -30.87 1.14 -6.43
C LEU A 341 -30.28 2.36 -5.72
N PRO A 342 -31.09 3.31 -5.24
CA PRO A 342 -30.64 4.52 -4.51
C PRO A 342 -29.97 4.24 -3.15
N ILE A 343 -29.73 2.96 -2.81
CA ILE A 343 -29.20 2.49 -1.53
C ILE A 343 -27.69 2.76 -1.41
N ALA A 344 -26.94 2.77 -2.52
CA ALA A 344 -25.49 2.95 -2.47
C ALA A 344 -25.08 4.34 -1.98
N ASP A 345 -25.76 5.39 -2.43
CA ASP A 345 -25.46 6.77 -2.06
C ASP A 345 -25.79 7.05 -0.58
N ASP A 346 -26.89 6.47 -0.08
CA ASP A 346 -27.33 6.61 1.31
C ASP A 346 -26.37 5.90 2.29
N MET A 347 -25.86 4.72 1.93
CA MET A 347 -24.87 4.01 2.74
C MET A 347 -23.53 4.74 2.82
N THR A 348 -23.08 5.40 1.74
CA THR A 348 -21.88 6.25 1.78
C THR A 348 -22.06 7.51 2.62
N ALA A 349 -23.24 8.14 2.56
CA ALA A 349 -23.57 9.31 3.37
C ALA A 349 -23.61 8.97 4.87
N GLU A 350 -24.20 7.82 5.23
CA GLU A 350 -24.29 7.37 6.61
C GLU A 350 -22.93 6.92 7.17
N ALA A 351 -22.09 6.25 6.38
CA ALA A 351 -20.71 5.95 6.76
C ALA A 351 -19.89 7.23 7.02
N MET A 352 -20.07 8.28 6.21
CA MET A 352 -19.45 9.59 6.45
C MET A 352 -19.97 10.27 7.72
N ARG A 353 -21.27 10.17 8.04
CA ARG A 353 -21.82 10.67 9.31
C ARG A 353 -21.24 9.94 10.51
N ILE A 354 -21.20 8.61 10.49
CA ILE A 354 -20.65 7.80 11.57
C ILE A 354 -19.17 8.15 11.80
N SER A 355 -18.38 8.30 10.73
CA SER A 355 -16.98 8.71 10.82
C SER A 355 -16.82 10.10 11.46
N LYS A 356 -17.65 11.08 11.07
CA LYS A 356 -17.65 12.43 11.70
C LYS A 356 -18.02 12.38 13.18
N THR A 357 -18.98 11.56 13.56
CA THR A 357 -19.41 11.42 14.96
C THR A 357 -18.31 10.78 15.82
N ILE A 358 -17.69 9.71 15.33
CA ILE A 358 -16.52 9.07 15.98
C ILE A 358 -15.37 10.07 16.10
N PHE A 359 -15.10 10.86 15.06
CA PHE A 359 -14.07 11.90 15.07
C PHE A 359 -14.34 12.97 16.15
N LYS A 360 -15.57 13.47 16.23
CA LYS A 360 -15.96 14.48 17.22
C LYS A 360 -15.88 13.93 18.66
N ALA A 361 -16.27 12.66 18.86
CA ALA A 361 -16.17 11.97 20.14
C ALA A 361 -14.71 11.69 20.55
N ALA A 362 -13.83 11.32 19.61
CA ALA A 362 -12.42 11.14 19.88
C ALA A 362 -11.77 12.47 20.29
N CYS A 363 -11.99 13.54 19.52
CA CYS A 363 -11.41 14.86 19.79
C CYS A 363 -11.87 15.44 21.13
N SER A 364 -13.16 15.30 21.49
CA SER A 364 -13.68 15.80 22.77
C SER A 364 -13.14 15.02 23.97
N ARG A 365 -12.91 13.71 23.82
CA ARG A 365 -12.37 12.84 24.89
C ARG A 365 -10.88 13.07 25.10
N PHE A 366 -10.13 13.39 24.05
CA PHE A 366 -8.70 13.75 24.16
C PHE A 366 -8.48 15.16 24.73
N GLY A 367 -9.39 16.12 24.47
CA GLY A 367 -9.31 17.46 25.04
C GLY A 367 -9.54 17.51 26.56
N ASN A 368 -10.33 16.58 27.12
CA ASN A 368 -10.80 16.66 28.51
C ASN A 368 -10.13 15.67 29.49
N LYS A 369 -9.28 14.74 29.03
CA LYS A 369 -8.66 13.70 29.88
C LYS A 369 -7.12 13.69 29.92
N GLN A 370 -6.44 14.80 29.64
CA GLN A 370 -5.06 14.98 30.10
C GLN A 370 -5.01 15.52 31.54
N LYS A 371 -5.76 14.88 32.46
CA LYS A 371 -5.40 14.90 33.88
C LYS A 371 -4.23 13.93 34.00
N ILE A 372 -3.04 14.52 33.99
CA ILE A 372 -1.72 13.89 34.10
C ILE A 372 -1.81 12.70 35.06
N ILE A 373 -1.72 11.47 34.53
CA ILE A 373 -1.28 10.33 35.35
C ILE A 373 0.12 10.75 35.82
N PRO A 374 0.36 10.92 37.14
CA PRO A 374 1.69 11.24 37.61
C PRO A 374 2.59 10.08 37.20
N ALA A 375 3.53 10.36 36.28
CA ALA A 375 4.65 9.48 36.06
C ALA A 375 5.31 9.19 37.42
N PRO A 376 5.84 7.98 37.65
CA PRO A 376 6.57 7.67 38.87
C PRO A 376 7.56 8.79 39.18
N SER A 377 7.53 9.24 40.43
CA SER A 377 8.16 10.47 40.94
C SER A 377 9.68 10.52 40.81
N SER A 378 10.32 9.50 40.25
CA SER A 378 11.76 9.41 40.03
C SER A 378 12.28 10.07 38.74
N LEU A 379 11.41 10.55 37.83
CA LEU A 379 11.85 11.07 36.51
C LEU A 379 11.53 12.56 36.24
N ARG A 380 11.11 13.32 37.25
CA ARG A 380 10.69 14.74 37.08
C ARG A 380 11.75 15.72 37.60
N SER A 381 12.92 15.77 36.96
CA SER A 381 13.85 16.91 37.07
C SER A 381 14.80 16.96 35.89
N HIS A 382 14.41 17.70 34.85
CA HIS A 382 15.25 18.63 34.08
C HIS A 382 14.56 18.97 32.75
N ARG A 383 14.25 20.25 32.57
CA ARG A 383 14.03 20.86 31.26
C ARG A 383 15.28 20.60 30.41
N PRO A 384 15.20 19.98 29.23
CA PRO A 384 16.37 19.82 28.39
C PRO A 384 16.68 21.16 27.72
N GLU A 385 17.74 21.83 28.18
CA GLU A 385 18.48 22.72 27.31
C GLU A 385 19.07 21.91 26.14
N ARG A 386 19.39 22.63 25.05
CA ARG A 386 19.66 22.13 23.70
C ARG A 386 20.80 21.09 23.68
N PHE A 387 20.48 19.82 23.89
CA PHE A 387 21.40 18.72 23.63
C PHE A 387 21.36 18.32 22.16
N PHE A 388 22.56 18.09 21.62
CA PHE A 388 22.84 17.70 20.24
C PHE A 388 21.85 16.65 19.74
N SER A 389 20.94 17.08 18.86
CA SER A 389 20.07 16.21 18.11
C SER A 389 20.95 15.36 17.20
N PHE A 390 21.14 14.09 17.55
CA PHE A 390 21.63 13.08 16.62
C PHE A 390 20.72 13.16 15.39
N ARG A 391 21.24 13.76 14.32
CA ARG A 391 20.56 13.92 13.04
C ARG A 391 20.68 12.61 12.25
N LEU A 392 20.48 11.47 12.91
CA LEU A 392 20.15 10.23 12.22
C LEU A 392 18.79 10.48 11.56
N LEU A 393 18.82 10.51 10.22
CA LEU A 393 17.69 10.67 9.30
C LEU A 393 16.36 11.02 9.98
N ARG A 394 16.04 12.31 10.11
CA ARG A 394 14.61 12.69 10.21
C ARG A 394 13.94 12.16 8.94
N PRO A 395 13.06 11.14 9.00
CA PRO A 395 12.27 10.74 7.84
C PRO A 395 11.10 11.71 7.64
N LYS A 396 11.16 12.93 8.21
CA LYS A 396 10.03 13.86 8.34
C LYS A 396 9.57 14.48 7.02
N ARG A 397 10.29 14.26 5.91
CA ARG A 397 9.84 14.72 4.58
C ARG A 397 9.75 13.59 3.57
N PHE A 398 10.67 12.62 3.56
CA PHE A 398 10.63 11.60 2.50
C PHE A 398 9.51 10.57 2.69
N SER A 399 9.32 10.06 3.92
CA SER A 399 8.23 9.09 4.19
C SER A 399 6.86 9.76 4.09
N SER A 400 6.66 10.93 4.70
CA SER A 400 5.36 11.63 4.62
C SER A 400 5.04 12.15 3.23
N ILE A 401 6.01 12.61 2.42
CA ILE A 401 5.74 13.05 1.03
C ILE A 401 5.52 11.85 0.11
N LEU A 402 6.26 10.76 0.27
CA LEU A 402 6.04 9.55 -0.54
C LEU A 402 4.72 8.88 -0.16
N LEU A 403 4.41 8.75 1.13
CA LEU A 403 3.13 8.25 1.62
C LEU A 403 1.99 9.19 1.21
N PHE A 404 2.16 10.51 1.26
CA PHE A 404 1.14 11.47 0.82
C PHE A 404 0.98 11.48 -0.71
N LYS A 405 2.05 11.31 -1.50
CA LYS A 405 1.97 11.21 -2.95
C LYS A 405 1.38 9.87 -3.40
N VAL A 406 1.71 8.77 -2.73
CA VAL A 406 1.12 7.45 -2.96
C VAL A 406 -0.34 7.43 -2.50
N VAL A 407 -0.68 8.03 -1.36
CA VAL A 407 -2.06 8.18 -0.91
C VAL A 407 -2.84 9.15 -1.81
N SER A 408 -2.21 10.20 -2.34
CA SER A 408 -2.83 11.12 -3.30
C SER A 408 -3.03 10.46 -4.67
N ALA A 409 -2.10 9.61 -5.12
CA ALA A 409 -2.22 8.82 -6.33
C ALA A 409 -3.27 7.70 -6.16
N CYS A 410 -3.31 7.04 -5.00
CA CYS A 410 -4.37 6.10 -4.64
C CYS A 410 -5.72 6.80 -4.47
N ARG A 411 -5.77 8.01 -3.93
CA ARG A 411 -7.00 8.82 -3.82
C ARG A 411 -7.47 9.27 -5.20
N LEU A 412 -6.56 9.69 -6.07
CA LEU A 412 -6.91 10.03 -7.46
C LEU A 412 -7.35 8.79 -8.23
N SER A 413 -6.70 7.64 -8.04
CA SER A 413 -7.09 6.36 -8.66
C SER A 413 -8.40 5.81 -8.09
N LEU A 414 -8.66 5.99 -6.78
CA LEU A 414 -9.92 5.60 -6.13
C LEU A 414 -11.05 6.56 -6.52
N LEU A 415 -10.79 7.86 -6.63
CA LEU A 415 -11.75 8.85 -7.12
C LEU A 415 -12.02 8.69 -8.62
N LEU A 416 -11.01 8.34 -9.41
CA LEU A 416 -11.19 7.97 -10.82
C LEU A 416 -11.94 6.65 -10.94
N GLN A 417 -11.67 5.65 -10.10
CA GLN A 417 -12.42 4.38 -10.13
C GLN A 417 -13.84 4.52 -9.61
N LEU A 418 -14.09 5.34 -8.59
CA LEU A 418 -15.44 5.63 -8.09
C LEU A 418 -16.21 6.55 -9.06
N GLY A 419 -15.56 7.54 -9.65
CA GLY A 419 -16.16 8.46 -10.63
C GLY A 419 -16.39 7.82 -12.01
N LEU A 420 -15.45 7.00 -12.50
CA LEU A 420 -15.65 6.20 -13.71
C LEU A 420 -16.68 5.09 -13.47
N SER A 421 -16.79 4.54 -12.25
CA SER A 421 -17.83 3.54 -11.95
C SER A 421 -19.22 4.15 -11.92
N SER A 422 -19.41 5.43 -11.58
CA SER A 422 -20.73 6.07 -11.63
C SER A 422 -21.12 6.46 -13.06
N ASP A 423 -20.20 7.04 -13.84
CA ASP A 423 -20.51 7.50 -15.21
C ASP A 423 -20.58 6.35 -16.22
N LEU A 424 -19.76 5.30 -16.06
CA LEU A 424 -19.77 4.12 -16.92
C LEU A 424 -20.92 3.15 -16.60
N ILE A 425 -21.57 3.27 -15.43
CA ILE A 425 -22.81 2.53 -15.09
C ILE A 425 -24.05 3.32 -15.55
N LEU A 426 -23.92 4.61 -15.87
CA LEU A 426 -24.99 5.44 -16.43
C LEU A 426 -25.04 5.42 -17.97
N GLU A 427 -23.94 5.06 -18.64
CA GLU A 427 -23.86 4.94 -20.12
C GLU A 427 -23.76 3.49 -20.66
N LEU A 428 -23.77 2.47 -19.80
CA LEU A 428 -23.93 1.04 -20.15
C LEU A 428 -25.20 0.49 -19.53
#